data_AF-A0A9P8BAL7-F1
#
_entry.id   AF-A0A9P8BAL7-F1
#
_cell.length_a   1.000
_cell.length_b   1.000
_cell.length_c   1.000
_cell.angle_alpha   90.00
_cell.angle_beta   90.00
_cell.angle_gamma   90.00
#
_symmetry.space_group_name_H-M   'P 1'
#
loop_
_entity.id
_entity.type
_entity.pdbx_description
1 polymer ?
#
loop_
_entity_poly.entity_id
_entity_poly.type
_entity_poly.pdbx_seq_one_letter_code
_entity_poly.pdbx_strand_id
1 'polypeptide(L)'
;MAKGQHGQNNVSNPTFGRIKAASSRDPVDDLFTFLLDRGATPSPHGLQLLRLMGLQTPPGTTLLVCGSLPVLTVATPDESEGHLSLKLHWSDDMRVRSQDCLPPYWVRVFSRKISGDEVKHPAVRLFLGVDGLETVLIEENNPSQENQENKKVKANQEDKSSWRSSCSEDGLNIDHLRADARYPGPLSLWFACAVVAICGQDHTGLFRFAVPSRIITFAKRDTIPHGVLVLLGMRKEEETPLSAERAKLQEGMARQNRHQELMEQGRRNQKLQTMSPVERQKAMAEEGQAALRRMADERQQRQAEELERRADALSSPRISNRAVAESASEWLKTHDHIRKPHHEITMHYLAIAILHHMIFDKEFASKVMGILDSWIGWMDMVMNDAHCEMLRQSQVEFCYAAVVLNEIAEYEVKRKVYPVARDLEECQRVWKTVYLG
;
A
#
# COMPACT_ATOMS: atom_id res chain seq x y z
N MET A 1 -65.24 5.93 40.46
CA MET A 1 -64.04 6.56 41.04
C MET A 1 -62.98 5.48 41.21
N ALA A 2 -61.99 5.50 40.33
CA ALA A 2 -60.89 4.54 40.28
C ALA A 2 -59.71 5.04 41.11
N LYS A 3 -59.12 4.15 41.91
CA LYS A 3 -57.76 4.21 42.45
C LYS A 3 -57.28 2.76 42.39
N GLY A 4 -56.22 2.37 41.70
CA GLY A 4 -54.97 3.04 41.39
C GLY A 4 -53.87 2.06 41.78
N GLN A 5 -53.67 1.03 40.96
CA GLN A 5 -52.57 0.06 41.08
C GLN A 5 -51.25 0.77 40.75
N HIS A 6 -50.20 0.57 41.55
CA HIS A 6 -48.80 0.58 41.10
C HIS A 6 -47.98 -0.31 42.03
N GLY A 7 -47.85 -1.59 41.65
CA GLY A 7 -46.81 -2.47 42.15
C GLY A 7 -45.56 -2.29 41.30
N GLN A 8 -44.49 -1.75 41.89
CA GLN A 8 -43.18 -1.72 41.24
C GLN A 8 -42.55 -3.12 41.33
N ASN A 9 -42.45 -3.78 40.19
CA ASN A 9 -41.66 -4.98 40.01
C ASN A 9 -40.17 -4.63 40.14
N ASN A 10 -39.55 -5.09 41.22
CA ASN A 10 -38.10 -5.20 41.35
C ASN A 10 -37.60 -6.22 40.32
N VAL A 11 -37.12 -5.74 39.18
CA VAL A 11 -36.34 -6.55 38.24
C VAL A 11 -34.90 -6.55 38.74
N SER A 12 -34.51 -7.69 39.30
CA SER A 12 -33.16 -8.08 39.65
C SER A 12 -32.18 -7.85 38.48
N ASN A 13 -31.25 -6.91 38.68
CA ASN A 13 -30.09 -6.71 37.80
C ASN A 13 -29.21 -7.98 37.75
N PRO A 14 -28.76 -8.43 36.57
CA PRO A 14 -27.78 -9.49 36.48
C PRO A 14 -26.43 -8.96 37.00
N THR A 15 -25.97 -9.62 38.05
CA THR A 15 -24.73 -9.37 38.77
C THR A 15 -23.56 -9.97 37.96
N PHE A 16 -22.80 -9.11 37.28
CA PHE A 16 -21.43 -9.41 36.91
C PHE A 16 -20.52 -8.34 37.49
N GLY A 17 -19.63 -8.78 38.38
CA GLY A 17 -18.37 -8.13 38.74
C GLY A 17 -18.44 -6.64 39.04
N ARG A 18 -18.85 -6.27 40.26
CA ARG A 18 -18.30 -5.08 40.92
C ARG A 18 -16.78 -5.16 40.79
N ILE A 19 -16.18 -4.36 39.92
CA ILE A 19 -14.85 -3.84 40.17
C ILE A 19 -15.03 -3.09 41.49
N LYS A 20 -14.60 -3.72 42.60
CA LYS A 20 -14.62 -3.07 43.89
C LYS A 20 -13.72 -1.84 43.73
N ALA A 21 -14.28 -0.67 43.97
CA ALA A 21 -13.55 0.57 44.18
C ALA A 21 -12.74 0.49 45.49
N ALA A 22 -11.74 -0.38 45.47
CA ALA A 22 -10.74 -0.59 46.51
C ALA A 22 -9.50 -1.09 45.77
N SER A 23 -8.60 -0.17 45.41
CA SER A 23 -7.18 -0.44 45.15
C SER A 23 -6.87 -1.78 44.48
N SER A 24 -7.48 -2.10 43.33
CA SER A 24 -7.16 -3.36 42.65
C SER A 24 -5.86 -3.18 41.86
N ARG A 25 -4.89 -4.07 42.13
CA ARG A 25 -3.69 -4.22 41.32
C ARG A 25 -4.09 -5.03 40.09
N ASP A 26 -4.41 -4.36 39.01
CA ASP A 26 -4.83 -5.02 37.77
C ASP A 26 -3.64 -5.10 36.78
N PRO A 27 -3.54 -6.19 36.00
CA PRO A 27 -2.57 -6.30 34.93
C PRO A 27 -2.82 -5.21 33.89
N VAL A 28 -1.78 -4.44 33.60
CA VAL A 28 -1.85 -3.33 32.64
C VAL A 28 -2.23 -3.82 31.25
N ASP A 29 -1.64 -4.94 30.84
CA ASP A 29 -1.87 -5.55 29.53
C ASP A 29 -3.35 -5.86 29.32
N ASP A 30 -3.98 -6.51 30.29
CA ASP A 30 -5.40 -6.87 30.22
C ASP A 30 -6.29 -5.63 30.18
N LEU A 31 -5.96 -4.57 30.94
CA LEU A 31 -6.70 -3.32 30.93
C LEU A 31 -6.61 -2.61 29.57
N PHE A 32 -5.40 -2.45 29.04
CA PHE A 32 -5.21 -1.81 27.74
C PHE A 32 -5.89 -2.63 26.63
N THR A 33 -5.67 -3.94 26.58
CA THR A 33 -6.32 -4.81 25.60
C THR A 33 -7.85 -4.72 25.70
N PHE A 34 -8.40 -4.75 26.92
CA PHE A 34 -9.84 -4.63 27.13
C PHE A 34 -10.42 -3.30 26.63
N LEU A 35 -9.75 -2.19 26.89
CA LEU A 35 -10.22 -0.87 26.46
C LEU A 35 -10.10 -0.68 24.95
N LEU A 36 -8.99 -1.14 24.36
CA LEU A 36 -8.77 -1.11 22.90
C LEU A 36 -9.81 -1.96 22.17
N ASP A 37 -10.13 -3.14 22.70
CA ASP A 37 -11.20 -4.02 22.23
C ASP A 37 -12.60 -3.38 22.26
N ARG A 38 -12.78 -2.30 23.04
CA ARG A 38 -14.04 -1.53 23.14
C ARG A 38 -14.01 -0.25 22.31
N GLY A 39 -13.01 -0.09 21.43
CA GLY A 39 -12.88 1.06 20.55
C GLY A 39 -12.13 2.24 21.16
N ALA A 40 -11.47 2.06 22.32
CA ALA A 40 -10.51 3.06 22.78
C ALA A 40 -9.33 3.11 21.80
N THR A 41 -8.81 4.30 21.56
CA THR A 41 -7.67 4.55 20.68
C THR A 41 -6.57 5.24 21.49
N PRO A 42 -5.31 4.89 21.23
CA PRO A 42 -4.22 5.34 22.07
C PRO A 42 -3.84 6.79 21.76
N SER A 43 -3.56 7.55 22.81
CA SER A 43 -3.06 8.93 22.69
C SER A 43 -1.54 8.90 22.44
N PRO A 44 -1.06 9.35 21.25
CA PRO A 44 0.37 9.33 20.93
C PRO A 44 1.18 10.12 21.96
N HIS A 45 0.72 11.32 22.28
CA HIS A 45 1.42 12.22 23.19
C HIS A 45 1.44 11.68 24.63
N GLY A 46 0.32 11.14 25.11
CA GLY A 46 0.23 10.65 26.47
C GLY A 46 1.07 9.41 26.74
N LEU A 47 1.08 8.46 25.79
CA LEU A 47 1.90 7.26 25.92
C LEU A 47 3.39 7.56 25.76
N GLN A 48 3.75 8.48 24.88
CA GLN A 48 5.13 8.96 24.78
C GLN A 48 5.60 9.60 26.09
N LEU A 49 4.74 10.42 26.71
CA LEU A 49 5.04 11.08 27.98
C LEU A 49 5.16 10.07 29.13
N LEU A 50 4.30 9.05 29.15
CA LEU A 50 4.37 7.95 30.10
C LEU A 50 5.66 7.14 29.95
N ARG A 51 6.07 6.86 28.71
CA ARG A 51 7.32 6.15 28.43
C ARG A 51 8.55 6.94 28.86
N LEU A 52 8.58 8.25 28.62
CA LEU A 52 9.74 9.10 28.90
C LEU A 52 9.85 9.50 30.38
N MET A 53 8.73 9.81 31.04
CA MET A 53 8.71 10.33 32.41
C MET A 53 8.37 9.28 33.47
N GLY A 54 7.80 8.14 33.08
CA GLY A 54 7.40 7.08 33.99
C GLY A 54 6.44 7.57 35.08
N LEU A 55 6.79 7.38 36.37
CA LEU A 55 5.95 7.84 37.49
C LEU A 55 5.86 9.37 37.60
N GLN A 56 6.74 10.11 36.93
CA GLN A 56 6.73 11.57 36.94
C GLN A 56 5.78 12.16 35.88
N THR A 57 5.07 11.33 35.13
CA THR A 57 4.09 11.80 34.16
C THR A 57 3.00 12.64 34.85
N PRO A 58 2.70 13.84 34.36
CA PRO A 58 1.72 14.72 34.99
C PRO A 58 0.34 14.06 35.16
N PRO A 59 -0.30 14.19 36.33
CA PRO A 59 -1.68 13.78 36.52
C PRO A 59 -2.61 14.46 35.49
N GLY A 60 -3.61 13.72 35.02
CA GLY A 60 -4.52 14.15 33.96
C GLY A 60 -4.01 13.87 32.54
N THR A 61 -2.80 13.33 32.37
CA THR A 61 -2.30 12.92 31.05
C THR A 61 -3.17 11.82 30.46
N THR A 62 -3.78 12.08 29.30
CA THR A 62 -4.65 11.12 28.60
C THR A 62 -3.84 10.06 27.86
N LEU A 63 -4.04 8.80 28.23
CA LEU A 63 -3.39 7.63 27.63
C LEU A 63 -4.25 6.98 26.54
N LEU A 64 -5.56 6.86 26.77
CA LEU A 64 -6.52 6.33 25.80
C LEU A 64 -7.72 7.27 25.66
N VAL A 65 -8.27 7.38 24.45
CA VAL A 65 -9.46 8.16 24.12
C VAL A 65 -10.50 7.32 23.39
N CYS A 66 -11.78 7.60 23.56
CA CYS A 66 -12.85 7.04 22.73
C CYS A 66 -13.55 8.22 22.05
N GLY A 67 -13.41 8.31 20.72
CA GLY A 67 -13.76 9.52 19.98
C GLY A 67 -12.94 10.72 20.47
N SER A 68 -13.60 11.71 21.06
CA SER A 68 -12.97 12.90 21.63
C SER A 68 -12.79 12.85 23.16
N LEU A 69 -13.31 11.80 23.82
CA LEU A 69 -13.36 11.72 25.28
C LEU A 69 -12.19 10.93 25.85
N PRO A 70 -11.53 11.40 26.92
CA PRO A 70 -10.50 10.62 27.60
C PRO A 70 -11.15 9.43 28.31
N VAL A 71 -10.59 8.24 28.09
CA VAL A 71 -11.04 6.98 28.73
C VAL A 71 -10.07 6.57 29.82
N LEU A 72 -8.77 6.73 29.59
CA LEU A 72 -7.75 6.34 30.54
C LEU A 72 -6.80 7.52 30.73
N THR A 73 -6.64 7.97 31.97
CA THR A 73 -5.79 9.11 32.33
C THR A 73 -4.86 8.75 33.48
N VAL A 74 -3.68 9.37 33.54
CA VAL A 74 -2.79 9.26 34.71
C VAL A 74 -3.46 9.96 35.91
N ALA A 75 -3.58 9.27 37.04
CA ALA A 75 -4.18 9.81 38.26
C ALA A 75 -3.11 10.48 39.14
N THR A 76 -3.55 11.21 40.19
CA THR A 76 -2.61 11.63 41.24
C THR A 76 -2.09 10.40 41.97
N PRO A 77 -0.80 10.36 42.34
CA PRO A 77 -0.18 9.20 42.98
C PRO A 77 -0.57 9.03 44.46
N ASP A 78 -1.74 9.52 44.87
CA ASP A 78 -2.18 9.46 46.26
C ASP A 78 -2.34 7.98 46.65
N GLU A 79 -1.50 7.54 47.59
CA GLU A 79 -1.38 6.17 48.12
C GLU A 79 -0.76 5.11 47.19
N SER A 80 -0.21 5.48 46.02
CA SER A 80 0.49 4.52 45.16
C SER A 80 1.95 4.34 45.60
N GLU A 81 2.26 3.20 46.22
CA GLU A 81 3.58 2.76 46.71
C GLU A 81 4.65 2.59 45.59
N GLY A 82 4.89 3.61 44.76
CA GLY A 82 5.78 3.53 43.59
C GLY A 82 5.16 2.84 42.37
N HIS A 83 3.84 2.71 42.34
CA HIS A 83 3.08 2.16 41.21
C HIS A 83 2.43 3.27 40.38
N LEU A 84 2.17 2.98 39.10
CA LEU A 84 1.46 3.90 38.23
C LEU A 84 -0.05 3.89 38.59
N SER A 85 -0.56 5.05 39.00
CA SER A 85 -1.99 5.25 39.25
C SER A 85 -2.70 5.73 37.98
N LEU A 86 -3.75 5.03 37.58
CA LEU A 86 -4.57 5.33 36.43
C LEU A 86 -6.02 5.57 36.86
N LYS A 87 -6.68 6.52 36.21
CA LYS A 87 -8.09 6.81 36.40
C LYS A 87 -8.86 6.43 35.14
N LEU A 88 -9.89 5.61 35.32
CA LEU A 88 -10.77 5.15 34.25
C LEU A 88 -12.02 6.02 34.17
N HIS A 89 -12.27 6.58 33.00
CA HIS A 89 -13.51 7.31 32.68
C HIS A 89 -14.36 6.42 31.77
N TRP A 90 -15.40 5.82 32.35
CA TRP A 90 -16.28 4.92 31.62
C TRP A 90 -17.40 5.69 30.92
N SER A 91 -17.54 5.50 29.60
CA SER A 91 -18.69 6.01 28.82
C SER A 91 -19.66 4.88 28.46
N ASP A 92 -20.95 5.19 28.33
CA ASP A 92 -21.96 4.23 27.87
C ASP A 92 -21.71 3.76 26.43
N ASP A 93 -21.04 4.56 25.60
CA ASP A 93 -20.62 4.20 24.25
C ASP A 93 -19.64 3.01 24.22
N MET A 94 -18.88 2.80 25.32
CA MET A 94 -17.94 1.69 25.45
C MET A 94 -18.62 0.38 25.90
N ARG A 95 -19.91 0.41 26.22
CA ARG A 95 -20.66 -0.80 26.63
C ARG A 95 -20.99 -1.68 25.44
N VAL A 96 -21.16 -1.12 24.25
CA VAL A 96 -21.58 -1.84 23.06
C VAL A 96 -20.37 -2.09 22.17
N ARG A 97 -20.05 -3.36 21.92
CA ARG A 97 -19.11 -3.71 20.83
C ARG A 97 -19.83 -3.53 19.50
N SER A 98 -19.32 -2.65 18.64
CA SER A 98 -19.75 -2.58 17.25
C SER A 98 -19.02 -3.64 16.42
N GLN A 99 -19.53 -3.94 15.22
CA GLN A 99 -18.84 -4.83 14.27
C GLN A 99 -17.47 -4.25 13.85
N ASP A 100 -17.20 -2.97 14.11
CA ASP A 100 -15.95 -2.29 13.81
C ASP A 100 -14.95 -2.29 14.97
N CYS A 101 -15.34 -2.80 16.15
CA CYS A 101 -14.44 -3.02 17.27
C CYS A 101 -13.53 -4.22 16.99
N LEU A 102 -12.41 -3.97 16.33
CA LEU A 102 -11.35 -4.95 16.15
C LEU A 102 -10.45 -5.00 17.39
N PRO A 103 -9.94 -6.20 17.78
CA PRO A 103 -8.92 -6.28 18.80
C PRO A 103 -7.65 -5.51 18.38
N PRO A 104 -6.78 -5.14 19.33
CA PRO A 104 -5.56 -4.42 18.98
C PRO A 104 -4.73 -5.22 17.97
N TYR A 105 -4.08 -4.50 17.05
CA TYR A 105 -3.26 -5.06 15.96
C TYR A 105 -4.00 -5.81 14.85
N TRP A 106 -5.34 -5.86 14.91
CA TRP A 106 -6.16 -6.36 13.81
C TRP A 106 -6.60 -5.26 12.86
N VAL A 107 -6.65 -5.58 11.58
CA VAL A 107 -7.13 -4.70 10.51
C VAL A 107 -8.14 -5.43 9.65
N ARG A 108 -9.19 -4.73 9.21
CA ARG A 108 -10.16 -5.25 8.24
C ARG A 108 -9.86 -4.68 6.86
N VAL A 109 -9.70 -5.57 5.88
CA VAL A 109 -9.57 -5.25 4.47
C VAL A 109 -10.84 -5.68 3.76
N PHE A 110 -11.57 -4.70 3.22
CA PHE A 110 -12.77 -4.96 2.45
C PHE A 110 -12.44 -5.32 1.00
N SER A 111 -13.22 -6.23 0.42
CA SER A 111 -13.08 -6.54 -1.00
C SER A 111 -13.34 -5.32 -1.85
N ARG A 112 -12.34 -4.96 -2.65
CA ARG A 112 -12.43 -3.93 -3.67
C ARG A 112 -12.01 -4.54 -4.99
N LYS A 113 -12.87 -4.42 -6.00
CA LYS A 113 -12.62 -5.01 -7.32
C LYS A 113 -11.52 -4.23 -8.05
N ILE A 114 -10.48 -4.93 -8.50
CA ILE A 114 -9.43 -4.41 -9.40
C ILE A 114 -9.85 -4.59 -10.86
N SER A 115 -10.18 -5.83 -11.26
CA SER A 115 -10.50 -6.21 -12.64
C SER A 115 -11.73 -7.14 -12.67
N GLY A 116 -12.20 -7.52 -13.86
CA GLY A 116 -13.47 -8.20 -14.19
C GLY A 116 -13.76 -9.56 -13.57
N ASP A 117 -13.11 -9.90 -12.46
CA ASP A 117 -13.43 -11.08 -11.66
C ASP A 117 -14.86 -10.99 -11.11
N GLU A 118 -15.69 -11.96 -11.50
CA GLU A 118 -17.07 -12.06 -11.03
C GLU A 118 -17.11 -12.49 -9.56
N VAL A 119 -16.02 -13.08 -9.07
CA VAL A 119 -15.89 -13.60 -7.70
C VAL A 119 -15.76 -12.44 -6.70
N LYS A 120 -16.84 -12.20 -5.94
CA LYS A 120 -16.77 -11.35 -4.75
C LYS A 120 -16.08 -12.13 -3.64
N HIS A 121 -14.80 -11.90 -3.46
CA HIS A 121 -14.08 -12.39 -2.30
C HIS A 121 -14.61 -11.72 -1.02
N PRO A 122 -14.62 -12.40 0.14
CA PRO A 122 -15.17 -11.82 1.37
C PRO A 122 -14.24 -10.74 1.93
N ALA A 123 -14.73 -9.97 2.91
CA ALA A 123 -13.86 -9.12 3.72
C ALA A 123 -12.91 -10.01 4.53
N VAL A 124 -11.69 -9.52 4.75
CA VAL A 124 -10.63 -10.27 5.41
C VAL A 124 -10.13 -9.47 6.61
N ARG A 125 -9.89 -10.14 7.73
CA ARG A 125 -9.18 -9.56 8.88
C ARG A 125 -7.74 -10.04 8.89
N LEU A 126 -6.81 -9.11 9.07
CA LEU A 126 -5.38 -9.33 9.11
C LEU A 126 -4.87 -9.03 10.51
N PHE A 127 -4.02 -9.91 11.04
CA PHE A 127 -3.24 -9.67 12.26
C PHE A 127 -1.77 -9.52 11.88
N LEU A 128 -1.21 -8.34 12.17
CA LEU A 128 0.21 -8.05 11.92
C LEU A 128 0.97 -8.02 13.24
N GLY A 129 1.89 -8.97 13.40
CA GLY A 129 2.82 -9.05 14.52
C GLY A 129 4.04 -8.15 14.34
N VAL A 130 5.12 -8.45 15.07
CA VAL A 130 6.39 -7.69 14.99
C VAL A 130 7.09 -7.92 13.66
N ASP A 131 7.07 -9.17 13.18
CA ASP A 131 7.86 -9.60 12.04
C ASP A 131 7.09 -9.56 10.71
N GLY A 132 5.76 -9.38 10.76
CA GLY A 132 4.91 -9.25 9.58
C GLY A 132 3.52 -9.86 9.78
N LEU A 133 2.92 -10.38 8.71
CA LEU A 133 1.61 -11.01 8.74
C LEU A 133 1.67 -12.36 9.46
N GLU A 134 0.84 -12.54 10.49
CA GLU A 134 0.78 -13.76 11.29
C GLU A 134 -0.52 -14.54 11.07
N THR A 135 -1.66 -13.85 10.95
CA THR A 135 -2.98 -14.50 10.84
C THR A 135 -3.89 -13.74 9.88
N VAL A 136 -4.67 -14.51 9.12
CA VAL A 136 -5.68 -14.00 8.19
C VAL A 136 -6.98 -14.74 8.49
N LEU A 137 -8.06 -13.99 8.72
CA LEU A 137 -9.39 -14.54 8.98
C LEU A 137 -10.36 -14.04 7.91
N ILE A 138 -11.10 -14.95 7.29
CA ILE A 138 -12.16 -14.59 6.34
C ILE A 138 -13.41 -14.25 7.14
N GLU A 139 -14.03 -13.09 6.87
CA GLU A 139 -15.36 -12.81 7.37
C GLU A 139 -16.39 -13.53 6.51
N GLU A 140 -17.16 -14.44 7.11
CA GLU A 140 -18.30 -15.03 6.44
C GLU A 140 -19.37 -13.95 6.23
N ASN A 141 -19.65 -13.63 4.96
CA ASN A 141 -20.74 -12.72 4.61
C ASN A 141 -22.06 -13.35 5.06
N ASN A 142 -22.60 -12.93 6.20
CA ASN A 142 -23.95 -13.31 6.61
C ASN A 142 -24.94 -12.52 5.74
N PRO A 143 -25.69 -13.15 4.81
CA PRO A 143 -26.56 -12.44 3.86
C PRO A 143 -27.90 -12.04 4.51
N SER A 144 -27.91 -11.49 5.72
CA SER A 144 -29.14 -11.19 6.45
C SER A 144 -29.05 -9.85 7.17
N GLN A 145 -29.00 -8.76 6.40
CA GLN A 145 -29.27 -7.41 6.90
C GLN A 145 -30.78 -7.12 7.06
N GLU A 146 -31.69 -8.07 6.85
CA GLU A 146 -33.13 -7.82 6.86
C GLU A 146 -33.86 -8.16 8.18
N ASN A 147 -33.16 -8.57 9.24
CA ASN A 147 -33.80 -8.88 10.53
C ASN A 147 -33.00 -8.31 11.73
N GLN A 148 -32.84 -6.99 11.78
CA GLN A 148 -32.15 -6.31 12.89
C GLN A 148 -33.04 -5.82 14.05
N GLU A 149 -34.35 -6.08 14.06
CA GLU A 149 -35.19 -5.67 15.22
C GLU A 149 -35.38 -6.72 16.32
N ASN A 150 -35.11 -8.02 16.09
CA ASN A 150 -35.44 -9.06 17.07
C ASN A 150 -34.26 -9.71 17.82
N LYS A 151 -33.03 -9.20 17.71
CA LYS A 151 -31.86 -9.76 18.44
C LYS A 151 -31.26 -8.85 19.52
N LYS A 152 -32.08 -7.98 20.14
CA LYS A 152 -31.63 -7.05 21.19
C LYS A 152 -31.55 -7.61 22.62
N VAL A 153 -31.72 -8.94 22.85
CA VAL A 153 -31.86 -9.47 24.23
C VAL A 153 -30.86 -10.58 24.63
N LYS A 154 -29.90 -10.98 23.78
CA LYS A 154 -28.93 -12.04 24.17
C LYS A 154 -27.49 -11.77 23.73
N ALA A 155 -26.98 -10.58 24.05
CA ALA A 155 -25.56 -10.26 23.90
C ALA A 155 -25.01 -9.71 25.22
N ASN A 156 -25.22 -10.44 26.31
CA ASN A 156 -24.48 -10.24 27.55
C ASN A 156 -23.94 -11.62 27.89
N GLN A 157 -22.62 -11.73 27.98
CA GLN A 157 -21.86 -12.95 28.30
C GLN A 157 -21.53 -13.83 27.09
N GLU A 158 -20.73 -13.30 26.16
CA GLU A 158 -19.89 -14.15 25.31
C GLU A 158 -18.42 -13.70 25.42
N ASP A 159 -17.61 -14.67 25.82
CA ASP A 159 -16.18 -14.63 26.06
C ASP A 159 -15.36 -14.36 24.78
N LYS A 160 -14.04 -14.26 24.96
CA LYS A 160 -12.97 -14.14 23.95
C LYS A 160 -13.11 -15.02 22.68
N SER A 161 -14.04 -15.97 22.61
CA SER A 161 -14.32 -16.87 21.49
C SER A 161 -15.34 -16.35 20.45
N SER A 162 -16.19 -15.37 20.79
CA SER A 162 -17.32 -14.97 19.91
C SER A 162 -16.89 -14.36 18.56
N TRP A 163 -15.77 -13.62 18.51
CA TRP A 163 -15.29 -12.99 17.27
C TRP A 163 -14.56 -13.93 16.32
N ARG A 164 -13.94 -15.01 16.83
CA ARG A 164 -13.38 -16.11 16.01
C ARG A 164 -14.50 -17.00 15.47
N SER A 165 -15.61 -17.15 16.21
CA SER A 165 -16.75 -17.97 15.78
C SER A 165 -17.39 -17.53 14.45
N SER A 166 -17.24 -16.27 14.04
CA SER A 166 -17.80 -15.74 12.78
C SER A 166 -16.81 -15.75 11.60
N CYS A 167 -15.61 -16.30 11.81
CA CYS A 167 -14.57 -16.34 10.80
C CYS A 167 -14.00 -17.76 10.67
N SER A 168 -13.90 -18.26 9.45
CA SER A 168 -13.21 -19.53 9.16
C SER A 168 -11.74 -19.27 8.77
N GLU A 169 -10.83 -20.09 9.32
CA GLU A 169 -9.44 -20.23 8.84
C GLU A 169 -9.38 -21.22 7.66
N ASP A 170 -10.46 -21.94 7.39
CA ASP A 170 -10.50 -23.05 6.44
C ASP A 170 -10.35 -22.58 4.99
N GLY A 171 -9.22 -22.94 4.37
CA GLY A 171 -9.05 -22.94 2.91
C GLY A 171 -8.14 -21.88 2.31
N LEU A 172 -7.62 -20.92 3.08
CA LEU A 172 -6.64 -19.95 2.58
C LEU A 172 -5.20 -20.40 2.86
N ASN A 173 -4.48 -20.78 1.80
CA ASN A 173 -3.03 -20.92 1.88
C ASN A 173 -2.38 -19.53 1.82
N ILE A 174 -2.04 -18.99 2.99
CA ILE A 174 -1.33 -17.71 3.16
C ILE A 174 0.17 -17.89 3.40
N ASP A 175 0.71 -19.10 3.21
CA ASP A 175 2.11 -19.40 3.49
C ASP A 175 3.06 -18.53 2.66
N HIS A 176 2.60 -18.00 1.52
CA HIS A 176 3.38 -17.07 0.70
C HIS A 176 3.52 -15.66 1.29
N LEU A 177 2.57 -15.23 2.13
CA LEU A 177 2.54 -13.89 2.75
C LEU A 177 3.02 -13.89 4.21
N ARG A 178 3.05 -15.07 4.84
CA ARG A 178 3.44 -15.21 6.24
C ARG A 178 4.92 -14.91 6.41
N ALA A 179 5.25 -14.06 7.38
CA ALA A 179 6.64 -13.83 7.75
C ALA A 179 7.19 -15.06 8.47
N ASP A 180 8.26 -15.65 7.96
CA ASP A 180 9.01 -16.68 8.68
C ASP A 180 9.88 -15.99 9.75
N ALA A 181 9.72 -16.40 11.02
CA ALA A 181 10.32 -15.73 12.18
C ALA A 181 11.86 -15.67 12.15
N ARG A 182 12.50 -16.46 11.28
CA ARG A 182 13.96 -16.48 11.12
C ARG A 182 14.45 -15.59 9.98
N TYR A 183 13.69 -15.48 8.90
CA TYR A 183 14.03 -14.66 7.73
C TYR A 183 12.74 -14.25 7.02
N PRO A 184 12.20 -13.05 7.28
CA PRO A 184 11.05 -12.56 6.53
C PRO A 184 11.47 -12.44 5.06
N GLY A 185 10.77 -13.15 4.18
CA GLY A 185 10.97 -13.06 2.75
C GLY A 185 10.62 -11.65 2.23
N PRO A 186 11.14 -11.25 1.06
CA PRO A 186 10.84 -9.94 0.48
C PRO A 186 9.33 -9.74 0.29
N LEU A 187 8.62 -10.80 -0.11
CA LEU A 187 7.17 -10.78 -0.31
C LEU A 187 6.39 -10.46 0.98
N SER A 188 6.67 -11.17 2.09
CA SER A 188 6.02 -10.91 3.38
C SER A 188 6.33 -9.52 3.92
N LEU A 189 7.57 -9.05 3.69
CA LEU A 189 8.00 -7.73 4.14
C LEU A 189 7.26 -6.61 3.41
N TRP A 190 7.25 -6.66 2.07
CA TRP A 190 6.56 -5.66 1.26
C TRP A 190 5.05 -5.66 1.52
N PHE A 191 4.45 -6.85 1.67
CA PHE A 191 3.04 -6.95 2.03
C PHE A 191 2.74 -6.32 3.38
N ALA A 192 3.51 -6.63 4.43
CA ALA A 192 3.33 -6.02 5.75
C ALA A 192 3.48 -4.48 5.70
N CYS A 193 4.48 -3.98 4.97
CA CYS A 193 4.68 -2.55 4.77
C CYS A 193 3.48 -1.90 4.07
N ALA A 194 2.97 -2.52 3.01
CA ALA A 194 1.81 -2.04 2.27
C ALA A 194 0.54 -2.03 3.13
N VAL A 195 0.28 -3.08 3.92
CA VAL A 195 -0.87 -3.13 4.83
C VAL A 195 -0.81 -2.01 5.86
N VAL A 196 0.33 -1.79 6.51
CA VAL A 196 0.50 -0.69 7.47
C VAL A 196 0.30 0.67 6.81
N ALA A 197 0.87 0.88 5.63
CA ALA A 197 0.80 2.13 4.91
C ALA A 197 -0.63 2.50 4.46
N ILE A 198 -1.35 1.52 3.92
CA ILE A 198 -2.67 1.71 3.34
C ILE A 198 -3.71 1.71 4.45
N CYS A 199 -3.75 0.67 5.28
CA CYS A 199 -4.79 0.55 6.31
C CYS A 199 -4.58 1.49 7.51
N GLY A 200 -3.36 2.00 7.69
CA GLY A 200 -3.07 3.02 8.70
C GLY A 200 -3.65 4.40 8.43
N GLN A 201 -4.25 4.63 7.26
CA GLN A 201 -4.98 5.86 6.95
C GLN A 201 -6.42 5.84 7.49
N ASP A 202 -7.07 4.67 7.45
CA ASP A 202 -8.49 4.50 7.80
C ASP A 202 -8.70 4.04 9.25
N HIS A 203 -7.67 3.44 9.86
CA HIS A 203 -7.72 2.92 11.23
C HIS A 203 -6.70 3.61 12.14
N THR A 204 -7.04 3.76 13.43
CA THR A 204 -6.15 4.33 14.46
C THR A 204 -4.91 3.49 14.77
N GLY A 205 -4.67 2.42 14.00
CA GLY A 205 -3.33 2.03 13.57
C GLY A 205 -2.37 1.69 14.70
N LEU A 206 -2.85 0.90 15.66
CA LEU A 206 -2.02 0.11 16.55
C LEU A 206 -1.42 -1.04 15.74
N PHE A 207 -0.48 -0.75 14.85
CA PHE A 207 0.30 -1.80 14.18
C PHE A 207 1.52 -2.11 15.03
N ARG A 208 1.71 -3.39 15.34
CA ARG A 208 2.94 -3.86 15.98
C ARG A 208 4.12 -3.78 15.03
N PHE A 209 3.86 -4.02 13.75
CA PHE A 209 4.83 -3.88 12.68
C PHE A 209 5.18 -2.41 12.41
N ALA A 210 6.48 -2.11 12.37
CA ALA A 210 7.01 -0.81 11.93
C ALA A 210 7.66 -0.94 10.55
N VAL A 211 7.26 -0.08 9.61
CA VAL A 211 7.87 -0.05 8.27
C VAL A 211 9.37 0.26 8.41
N PRO A 212 10.27 -0.60 7.88
CA PRO A 212 11.71 -0.37 8.00
C PRO A 212 12.14 0.95 7.34
N SER A 213 13.05 1.67 7.99
CA SER A 213 13.54 2.96 7.50
C SER A 213 14.17 2.89 6.10
N ARG A 214 14.74 1.75 5.71
CA ARG A 214 15.26 1.53 4.34
C ARG A 214 14.14 1.65 3.30
N ILE A 215 13.00 1.01 3.55
CA ILE A 215 11.84 1.03 2.64
C ILE A 215 11.25 2.44 2.58
N ILE A 216 11.13 3.12 3.71
CA ILE A 216 10.64 4.50 3.77
C ILE A 216 11.56 5.44 2.99
N THR A 217 12.88 5.35 3.21
CA THR A 217 13.87 6.18 2.51
C THR A 217 13.85 5.92 1.01
N PHE A 218 13.68 4.66 0.62
CA PHE A 218 13.51 4.26 -0.77
C PHE A 218 12.23 4.83 -1.39
N ALA A 219 11.08 4.67 -0.73
CA ALA A 219 9.79 5.14 -1.22
C ALA A 219 9.74 6.66 -1.41
N LYS A 220 10.59 7.42 -0.71
CA LYS A 220 10.72 8.88 -0.85
C LYS A 220 11.67 9.33 -1.96
N ARG A 221 12.48 8.43 -2.52
CA ARG A 221 13.49 8.78 -3.52
C ARG A 221 12.97 8.62 -4.94
N ASP A 222 13.32 9.59 -5.76
CA ASP A 222 13.04 9.60 -7.19
C ASP A 222 14.00 8.64 -7.88
N THR A 223 13.47 7.53 -8.36
CA THR A 223 14.27 6.41 -8.88
C THR A 223 14.07 6.18 -10.37
N ILE A 224 12.87 6.43 -10.90
CA ILE A 224 12.54 6.15 -12.30
C ILE A 224 12.81 7.37 -13.20
N PRO A 225 13.63 7.22 -14.25
CA PRO A 225 13.82 8.24 -15.26
C PRO A 225 12.52 8.50 -16.04
N HIS A 226 12.21 9.76 -16.30
CA HIS A 226 11.05 10.18 -17.07
C HIS A 226 10.95 9.48 -18.43
N GLY A 227 12.06 9.40 -19.16
CA GLY A 227 12.15 8.81 -20.49
C GLY A 227 11.80 7.32 -20.51
N VAL A 228 12.00 6.60 -19.41
CA VAL A 228 11.58 5.19 -19.30
C VAL A 228 10.06 5.09 -19.31
N LEU A 229 9.33 5.99 -18.65
CA LEU A 229 7.86 6.00 -18.70
C LEU A 229 7.32 6.34 -20.09
N VAL A 230 8.05 7.18 -20.84
CA VAL A 230 7.74 7.47 -22.24
C VAL A 230 7.95 6.21 -23.10
N LEU A 231 9.06 5.48 -22.91
CA LEU A 231 9.32 4.22 -23.61
C LEU A 231 8.29 3.12 -23.29
N LEU A 232 7.71 3.14 -22.09
CA LEU A 232 6.62 2.24 -21.69
C LEU A 232 5.25 2.69 -22.22
N GLY A 233 5.16 3.87 -22.83
CA GLY A 233 3.90 4.44 -23.31
C GLY A 233 2.97 4.93 -22.20
N MET A 234 3.48 5.08 -20.97
CA MET A 234 2.71 5.56 -19.81
C MET A 234 2.62 7.08 -19.77
N ARG A 235 3.57 7.78 -20.41
CA ARG A 235 3.53 9.22 -20.60
C ARG A 235 3.77 9.55 -22.06
N LYS A 236 3.18 10.65 -22.51
CA LYS A 236 3.56 11.26 -23.79
C LYS A 236 4.96 11.84 -23.65
N GLU A 237 5.74 11.76 -24.73
CA GLU A 237 7.01 12.46 -24.84
C GLU A 237 6.69 13.96 -24.70
N GLU A 238 6.92 14.52 -23.51
CA GLU A 238 6.85 15.97 -23.36
C GLU A 238 7.90 16.54 -24.31
N GLU A 239 7.46 17.35 -25.27
CA GLU A 239 8.36 18.09 -26.15
C GLU A 239 9.15 19.07 -25.28
N THR A 240 10.21 18.58 -24.65
CA THR A 240 11.20 19.46 -24.07
C THR A 240 11.76 20.31 -25.22
N PRO A 241 12.09 21.59 -24.99
CA PRO A 241 12.65 22.43 -26.04
C PRO A 241 13.84 21.78 -26.75
N LEU A 242 14.63 21.00 -26.01
CA LEU A 242 15.76 20.22 -26.50
C LEU A 242 15.34 19.06 -27.41
N SER A 243 14.30 18.29 -27.06
CA SER A 243 13.76 17.23 -27.92
C SER A 243 13.17 17.81 -29.21
N ALA A 244 12.45 18.93 -29.12
CA ALA A 244 11.86 19.60 -30.28
C ALA A 244 12.94 20.19 -31.21
N GLU A 245 14.03 20.74 -30.66
CA GLU A 245 15.16 21.26 -31.42
C GLU A 245 15.94 20.13 -32.13
N ARG A 246 16.17 19.01 -31.45
CA ARG A 246 16.75 17.80 -32.06
C ARG A 246 15.89 17.24 -33.18
N ALA A 247 14.57 17.16 -32.99
CA ALA A 247 13.65 16.70 -34.02
C ALA A 247 13.70 17.59 -35.28
N LYS A 248 13.77 18.92 -35.10
CA LYS A 248 13.94 19.87 -36.22
C LYS A 248 15.26 19.70 -36.95
N LEU A 249 16.36 19.47 -36.23
CA LEU A 249 17.68 19.20 -36.82
C LEU A 249 17.67 17.90 -37.64
N GLN A 250 17.10 16.83 -37.09
CA GLN A 250 16.94 15.56 -37.82
C GLN A 250 16.05 15.72 -39.06
N GLU A 251 14.94 16.46 -38.97
CA GLU A 251 14.06 16.68 -40.11
C GLU A 251 14.75 17.51 -41.21
N GLY A 252 15.55 18.50 -40.83
CA GLY A 252 16.39 19.29 -41.73
C GLY A 252 17.39 18.41 -42.49
N MET A 253 18.13 17.56 -41.77
CA MET A 253 19.06 16.60 -42.38
C MET A 253 18.36 15.59 -43.29
N ALA A 254 17.19 15.06 -42.88
CA ALA A 254 16.41 14.13 -43.68
C ALA A 254 15.85 14.77 -44.96
N ARG A 255 15.47 16.06 -44.94
CA ARG A 255 15.08 16.81 -46.15
C ARG A 255 16.27 16.99 -47.09
N GLN A 256 17.45 17.29 -46.56
CA GLN A 256 18.68 17.42 -47.34
C GLN A 256 19.11 16.09 -47.98
N ASN A 257 19.08 15.00 -47.21
CA ASN A 257 19.42 13.65 -47.71
C ASN A 257 18.48 13.22 -48.84
N ARG A 258 17.17 13.40 -48.68
CA ARG A 258 16.18 13.11 -49.75
C ARG A 258 16.45 13.92 -51.02
N HIS A 259 16.86 15.18 -50.89
CA HIS A 259 17.22 16.00 -52.05
C HIS A 259 18.49 15.50 -52.75
N GLN A 260 19.52 15.11 -51.98
CA GLN A 260 20.75 14.54 -52.52
C GLN A 260 20.50 13.20 -53.22
N GLU A 261 19.72 12.31 -52.60
CA GLU A 261 19.36 11.01 -53.18
C GLU A 261 18.67 11.17 -54.54
N LEU A 262 17.74 12.12 -54.65
CA LEU A 262 17.01 12.38 -55.90
C LEU A 262 17.92 12.89 -57.01
N MET A 263 18.88 13.76 -56.67
CA MET A 263 19.92 14.23 -57.60
C MET A 263 20.86 13.11 -58.05
N GLU A 264 21.28 12.25 -57.11
CA GLU A 264 22.11 11.09 -57.42
C GLU A 264 21.39 10.09 -58.31
N GLN A 265 20.11 9.84 -58.06
CA GLN A 265 19.27 8.95 -58.85
C GLN A 265 19.11 9.47 -60.29
N GLY A 266 18.94 10.79 -60.44
CA GLY A 266 18.92 11.46 -61.75
C GLY A 266 20.24 11.28 -62.53
N ARG A 267 21.39 11.51 -61.87
CA ARG A 267 22.72 11.28 -62.49
C ARG A 267 22.94 9.82 -62.88
N ARG A 268 22.48 8.87 -62.05
CA ARG A 268 22.58 7.42 -62.33
C ARG A 268 21.76 7.04 -63.56
N ASN A 269 20.53 7.49 -63.66
CA ASN A 269 19.66 7.20 -64.81
C ASN A 269 20.21 7.73 -66.13
N GLN A 270 20.79 8.94 -66.13
CA GLN A 270 21.46 9.48 -67.32
C GLN A 270 22.69 8.65 -67.72
N LYS A 271 23.44 8.15 -66.74
CA LYS A 271 24.63 7.31 -67.00
C LYS A 271 24.24 5.95 -67.60
N LEU A 272 23.14 5.36 -67.15
CA LEU A 272 22.63 4.09 -67.70
C LEU A 272 22.10 4.24 -69.14
N GLN A 273 21.60 5.41 -69.52
CA GLN A 273 21.12 5.68 -70.88
C GLN A 273 22.24 5.80 -71.92
N THR A 274 23.44 6.25 -71.51
CA THR A 274 24.59 6.46 -72.41
C THR A 274 25.52 5.25 -72.54
N MET A 275 25.36 4.23 -71.68
CA MET A 275 26.23 3.03 -71.66
C MET A 275 25.82 1.94 -72.66
N SER A 276 26.80 1.13 -73.07
CA SER A 276 26.60 -0.05 -73.92
C SER A 276 25.84 -1.18 -73.16
N PRO A 277 25.18 -2.13 -73.85
CA PRO A 277 24.33 -3.15 -73.22
C PRO A 277 25.04 -4.05 -72.20
N VAL A 278 26.31 -4.39 -72.46
CA VAL A 278 27.14 -5.24 -71.60
C VAL A 278 27.58 -4.49 -70.33
N GLU A 279 27.89 -3.20 -70.46
CA GLU A 279 28.23 -2.35 -69.31
C GLU A 279 27.02 -2.07 -68.42
N ARG A 280 25.81 -1.99 -68.98
CA ARG A 280 24.56 -1.86 -68.20
C ARG A 280 24.30 -3.07 -67.30
N GLN A 281 24.57 -4.28 -67.79
CA GLN A 281 24.41 -5.50 -66.97
C GLN A 281 25.38 -5.53 -65.79
N LYS A 282 26.64 -5.11 -66.00
CA LYS A 282 27.63 -4.98 -64.92
C LYS A 282 27.22 -3.89 -63.92
N ALA A 283 26.76 -2.74 -64.40
CA ALA A 283 26.28 -1.64 -63.56
C ALA A 283 25.05 -2.04 -62.72
N MET A 284 24.11 -2.80 -63.27
CA MET A 284 22.97 -3.35 -62.53
C MET A 284 23.38 -4.38 -61.48
N ALA A 285 24.39 -5.22 -61.77
CA ALA A 285 24.90 -6.19 -60.79
C ALA A 285 25.62 -5.49 -59.62
N GLU A 286 26.42 -4.45 -59.90
CA GLU A 286 27.04 -3.60 -58.88
C GLU A 286 25.99 -2.82 -58.08
N GLU A 287 24.92 -2.36 -58.72
CA GLU A 287 23.78 -1.69 -58.07
C GLU A 287 23.00 -2.64 -57.15
N GLY A 288 22.78 -3.90 -57.55
CA GLY A 288 22.17 -4.91 -56.69
C GLY A 288 22.99 -5.17 -55.42
N GLN A 289 24.32 -5.21 -55.54
CA GLN A 289 25.21 -5.32 -54.39
C GLN A 289 25.20 -4.06 -53.51
N ALA A 290 25.16 -2.87 -54.11
CA ALA A 290 25.06 -1.61 -53.38
C ALA A 290 23.71 -1.45 -52.68
N ALA A 291 22.61 -1.90 -53.28
CA ALA A 291 21.28 -1.91 -52.68
C ALA A 291 21.21 -2.83 -51.45
N LEU A 292 21.84 -4.01 -51.51
CA LEU A 292 21.98 -4.90 -50.36
C LEU A 292 22.78 -4.26 -49.21
N ARG A 293 23.86 -3.53 -49.54
CA ARG A 293 24.64 -2.77 -48.54
C ARG A 293 23.80 -1.68 -47.88
N ARG A 294 23.06 -0.88 -48.67
CA ARG A 294 22.14 0.14 -48.12
C ARG A 294 21.09 -0.45 -47.20
N MET A 295 20.50 -1.59 -47.57
CA MET A 295 19.55 -2.28 -46.68
C MET A 295 20.18 -2.74 -45.37
N ALA A 296 21.45 -3.17 -45.39
CA ALA A 296 22.19 -3.54 -44.19
C ALA A 296 22.52 -2.29 -43.34
N ASP A 297 22.99 -1.22 -43.97
CA ASP A 297 23.33 0.06 -43.32
C ASP A 297 22.08 0.70 -42.71
N GLU A 298 20.94 0.72 -43.42
CA GLU A 298 19.66 1.21 -42.88
C GLU A 298 19.21 0.40 -41.67
N ARG A 299 19.39 -0.93 -41.68
CA ARG A 299 19.04 -1.77 -40.53
C ARG A 299 19.94 -1.46 -39.33
N GLN A 300 21.24 -1.27 -39.57
CA GLN A 300 22.19 -0.86 -38.53
C GLN A 300 21.86 0.53 -37.99
N GLN A 301 21.52 1.47 -38.86
CA GLN A 301 21.18 2.83 -38.45
C GLN A 301 19.90 2.85 -37.60
N ARG A 302 18.85 2.12 -37.99
CA ARG A 302 17.64 1.99 -37.16
C ARG A 302 17.93 1.37 -35.80
N GLN A 303 18.80 0.36 -35.74
CA GLN A 303 19.24 -0.23 -34.47
C GLN A 303 20.03 0.76 -33.63
N ALA A 304 20.94 1.53 -34.23
CA ALA A 304 21.72 2.56 -33.54
C ALA A 304 20.84 3.68 -32.99
N GLU A 305 19.88 4.16 -33.77
CA GLU A 305 18.89 5.17 -33.35
C GLU A 305 18.01 4.64 -32.20
N GLU A 306 17.61 3.37 -32.24
CA GLU A 306 16.85 2.75 -31.15
C GLU A 306 17.68 2.62 -29.87
N LEU A 307 18.97 2.24 -29.99
CA LEU A 307 19.89 2.18 -28.86
C LEU A 307 20.16 3.56 -28.26
N GLU A 308 20.34 4.58 -29.09
CA GLU A 308 20.51 5.97 -28.65
C GLU A 308 19.26 6.46 -27.91
N ARG A 309 18.07 6.20 -28.46
CA ARG A 309 16.80 6.57 -27.79
C ARG A 309 16.66 5.90 -26.42
N ARG A 310 17.11 4.66 -26.28
CA ARG A 310 17.10 3.94 -24.99
C ARG A 310 18.11 4.53 -24.00
N ALA A 311 19.32 4.84 -24.45
CA ALA A 311 20.35 5.47 -23.63
C ALA A 311 19.92 6.87 -23.13
N ASP A 312 19.30 7.66 -24.00
CA ASP A 312 18.73 8.96 -23.65
C ASP A 312 17.59 8.83 -22.63
N ALA A 313 16.72 7.83 -22.80
CA ALA A 313 15.65 7.56 -21.85
C ALA A 313 16.18 7.17 -20.46
N LEU A 314 17.22 6.34 -20.39
CA LEU A 314 17.86 5.92 -19.13
C LEU A 314 18.59 7.06 -18.41
N SER A 315 19.17 7.99 -19.17
CA SER A 315 19.88 9.17 -18.63
C SER A 315 18.97 10.36 -18.31
N SER A 316 17.68 10.25 -18.63
CA SER A 316 16.70 11.32 -18.38
C SER A 316 16.52 11.63 -16.88
N PRO A 317 16.03 12.84 -16.55
CA PRO A 317 15.75 13.22 -15.16
C PRO A 317 14.79 12.24 -14.50
N ARG A 318 15.07 11.89 -13.24
CA ARG A 318 14.20 11.04 -12.44
C ARG A 318 13.00 11.84 -11.97
N ILE A 319 11.85 11.18 -11.89
CA ILE A 319 10.62 11.80 -11.42
C ILE A 319 10.18 11.21 -10.08
N SER A 320 9.28 11.93 -9.41
CA SER A 320 8.74 11.51 -8.12
C SER A 320 7.87 10.27 -8.24
N ASN A 321 7.92 9.40 -7.23
CA ASN A 321 7.11 8.17 -7.19
C ASN A 321 5.61 8.46 -7.26
N ARG A 322 5.18 9.65 -6.81
CA ARG A 322 3.82 10.14 -7.02
C ARG A 322 3.48 10.35 -8.49
N ALA A 323 4.35 11.03 -9.24
CA ALA A 323 4.14 11.24 -10.68
C ALA A 323 4.17 9.91 -11.46
N VAL A 324 5.00 8.95 -11.02
CA VAL A 324 5.00 7.58 -11.57
C VAL A 324 3.65 6.91 -11.31
N ALA A 325 3.15 6.94 -10.06
CA ALA A 325 1.88 6.31 -9.68
C ALA A 325 0.68 6.97 -10.37
N GLU A 326 0.68 8.29 -10.53
CA GLU A 326 -0.34 9.03 -11.30
C GLU A 326 -0.37 8.53 -12.76
N SER A 327 0.80 8.49 -13.42
CA SER A 327 0.93 8.02 -14.80
C SER A 327 0.52 6.54 -14.94
N ALA A 328 0.93 5.69 -13.99
CA ALA A 328 0.55 4.29 -13.93
C ALA A 328 -0.96 4.10 -13.75
N SER A 329 -1.59 4.92 -12.90
CA SER A 329 -3.04 4.86 -12.67
C SER A 329 -3.83 5.30 -13.90
N GLU A 330 -3.35 6.30 -14.64
CA GLU A 330 -3.94 6.74 -15.90
C GLU A 330 -3.78 5.68 -17.00
N TRP A 331 -2.61 5.06 -17.08
CA TRP A 331 -2.35 3.94 -17.99
C TRP A 331 -3.26 2.74 -17.70
N LEU A 332 -3.46 2.36 -16.43
CA LEU A 332 -4.39 1.29 -16.04
C LEU A 332 -5.85 1.62 -16.39
N LYS A 333 -6.25 2.89 -16.28
CA LYS A 333 -7.61 3.36 -16.66
C LYS A 333 -7.81 3.27 -18.17
N THR A 334 -6.83 3.69 -18.96
CA THR A 334 -6.92 3.71 -20.43
C THR A 334 -6.93 2.33 -21.06
N HIS A 335 -6.30 1.33 -20.44
CA HIS A 335 -6.21 -0.05 -20.94
C HIS A 335 -7.30 -0.99 -20.39
N ASP A 336 -8.36 -0.45 -19.77
CA ASP A 336 -9.51 -1.19 -19.18
C ASP A 336 -9.12 -2.27 -18.16
N HIS A 337 -7.97 -2.11 -17.50
CA HIS A 337 -7.58 -2.97 -16.38
C HIS A 337 -8.33 -2.61 -15.08
N ILE A 338 -9.20 -1.59 -15.10
CA ILE A 338 -10.05 -1.16 -13.99
C ILE A 338 -11.47 -0.86 -14.49
N ARG A 339 -12.43 -1.76 -14.19
CA ARG A 339 -13.81 -1.74 -14.74
C ARG A 339 -14.78 -0.76 -14.08
N LYS A 340 -14.36 -0.03 -13.03
CA LYS A 340 -15.21 0.96 -12.32
C LYS A 340 -15.18 2.31 -13.04
N PRO A 341 -16.24 3.14 -12.94
CA PRO A 341 -16.26 4.45 -13.58
C PRO A 341 -15.01 5.25 -13.18
N HIS A 342 -14.25 5.69 -14.18
CA HIS A 342 -12.90 6.28 -14.06
C HIS A 342 -12.80 7.51 -13.13
N HIS A 343 -13.94 8.07 -12.72
CA HIS A 343 -14.07 9.33 -11.98
C HIS A 343 -14.03 9.19 -10.44
N GLU A 344 -14.20 7.99 -9.87
CA GLU A 344 -14.25 7.79 -8.40
C GLU A 344 -13.12 6.94 -7.82
N ILE A 345 -12.22 6.42 -8.66
CA ILE A 345 -11.12 5.56 -8.19
C ILE A 345 -9.97 6.43 -7.70
N THR A 346 -9.85 6.54 -6.38
CA THR A 346 -8.67 7.09 -5.71
C THR A 346 -7.51 6.08 -5.73
N MET A 347 -6.26 6.55 -5.66
CA MET A 347 -5.08 5.66 -5.55
C MET A 347 -5.19 4.74 -4.33
N HIS A 348 -5.63 5.30 -3.20
CA HIS A 348 -5.92 4.55 -1.97
C HIS A 348 -6.93 3.41 -2.19
N TYR A 349 -8.01 3.67 -2.95
CA TYR A 349 -8.97 2.62 -3.29
C TYR A 349 -8.30 1.48 -4.09
N LEU A 350 -7.49 1.83 -5.08
CA LEU A 350 -6.78 0.85 -5.90
C LEU A 350 -5.75 0.07 -5.08
N ALA A 351 -5.05 0.72 -4.16
CA ALA A 351 -4.07 0.09 -3.28
C ALA A 351 -4.72 -0.95 -2.34
N ILE A 352 -5.88 -0.64 -1.74
CA ILE A 352 -6.66 -1.61 -0.95
C ILE A 352 -7.09 -2.79 -1.81
N ALA A 353 -7.51 -2.53 -3.05
CA ALA A 353 -7.91 -3.57 -3.98
C ALA A 353 -6.74 -4.51 -4.31
N ILE A 354 -5.55 -3.96 -4.59
CA ILE A 354 -4.30 -4.70 -4.82
C ILE A 354 -3.95 -5.57 -3.62
N LEU A 355 -3.96 -5.01 -2.41
CA LEU A 355 -3.72 -5.75 -1.17
C LEU A 355 -4.68 -6.93 -1.01
N HIS A 356 -5.97 -6.71 -1.27
CA HIS A 356 -6.98 -7.75 -1.17
C HIS A 356 -6.70 -8.88 -2.15
N HIS A 357 -6.38 -8.56 -3.41
CA HIS A 357 -6.09 -9.58 -4.43
C HIS A 357 -4.83 -10.40 -4.11
N MET A 358 -3.80 -9.79 -3.53
CA MET A 358 -2.58 -10.48 -3.10
C MET A 358 -2.83 -11.61 -2.08
N ILE A 359 -3.89 -11.50 -1.27
CA ILE A 359 -4.26 -12.52 -0.28
C ILE A 359 -4.74 -13.80 -0.97
N PHE A 360 -5.48 -13.66 -2.07
CA PHE A 360 -6.09 -14.79 -2.77
C PHE A 360 -5.25 -15.32 -3.93
N ASP A 361 -4.38 -14.49 -4.51
CA ASP A 361 -3.52 -14.87 -5.63
C ASP A 361 -2.03 -14.73 -5.28
N LYS A 362 -1.38 -15.89 -5.10
CA LYS A 362 0.05 -16.01 -4.83
C LYS A 362 0.92 -15.58 -6.00
N GLU A 363 0.53 -15.89 -7.23
CA GLU A 363 1.33 -15.55 -8.41
C GLU A 363 1.30 -14.04 -8.64
N PHE A 364 0.11 -13.44 -8.52
CA PHE A 364 -0.05 -11.98 -8.55
C PHE A 364 0.78 -11.29 -7.47
N ALA A 365 0.68 -11.74 -6.22
CA ALA A 365 1.47 -11.19 -5.12
C ALA A 365 2.98 -11.30 -5.39
N SER A 366 3.43 -12.46 -5.88
CA SER A 366 4.85 -12.70 -6.18
C SER A 366 5.37 -11.78 -7.29
N LYS A 367 4.58 -11.53 -8.34
CA LYS A 367 4.97 -10.64 -9.45
C LYS A 367 5.05 -9.18 -9.00
N VAL A 368 4.00 -8.66 -8.35
CA VAL A 368 3.97 -7.25 -7.92
C VAL A 368 5.06 -6.97 -6.88
N MET A 369 5.22 -7.85 -5.89
CA MET A 369 6.25 -7.69 -4.86
C MET A 369 7.65 -7.96 -5.39
N GLY A 370 7.81 -8.87 -6.35
CA GLY A 370 9.08 -9.09 -7.06
C GLY A 370 9.54 -7.85 -7.83
N ILE A 371 8.61 -7.07 -8.40
CA ILE A 371 8.94 -5.79 -9.02
C ILE A 371 9.40 -4.77 -7.97
N LEU A 372 8.73 -4.67 -6.82
CA LEU A 372 9.16 -3.77 -5.75
C LEU A 372 10.56 -4.13 -5.21
N ASP A 373 10.84 -5.42 -5.07
CA ASP A 373 12.15 -5.91 -4.62
C ASP A 373 13.25 -5.67 -5.66
N SER A 374 12.92 -5.86 -6.95
CA SER A 374 13.82 -5.50 -8.05
C SER A 374 14.07 -3.99 -8.10
N TRP A 375 13.02 -3.20 -7.88
CA TRP A 375 13.05 -1.74 -7.92
C TRP A 375 13.93 -1.14 -6.82
N ILE A 376 13.86 -1.67 -5.59
CA ILE A 376 14.83 -1.28 -4.57
C ILE A 376 16.25 -1.70 -4.94
N GLY A 377 16.44 -2.81 -5.67
CA GLY A 377 17.74 -3.19 -6.23
C GLY A 377 18.29 -2.18 -7.26
N TRP A 378 17.43 -1.60 -8.11
CA TRP A 378 17.80 -0.56 -9.09
C TRP A 378 18.10 0.80 -8.47
N MET A 379 17.81 0.95 -7.19
CA MET A 379 18.24 2.11 -6.46
C MET A 379 19.75 2.05 -6.20
N ASP A 380 20.22 0.86 -5.79
CA ASP A 380 21.62 0.60 -5.47
C ASP A 380 22.45 0.44 -6.76
N MET A 381 21.85 -0.09 -7.84
CA MET A 381 22.45 -0.21 -9.17
C MET A 381 21.74 0.71 -10.16
N VAL A 382 22.45 1.61 -10.86
CA VAL A 382 21.85 2.46 -11.90
C VAL A 382 20.98 1.60 -12.85
N MET A 383 19.79 2.10 -13.17
CA MET A 383 18.84 1.39 -14.03
C MET A 383 19.47 1.07 -15.40
N ASN A 384 19.43 -0.20 -15.79
CA ASN A 384 20.03 -0.70 -17.03
C ASN A 384 18.94 -1.16 -18.01
N ASP A 385 19.33 -1.43 -19.27
CA ASP A 385 18.41 -1.91 -20.32
C ASP A 385 17.63 -3.17 -19.93
N ALA A 386 18.26 -4.09 -19.18
CA ALA A 386 17.62 -5.31 -18.70
C ALA A 386 16.41 -5.00 -17.78
N HIS A 387 16.51 -3.95 -16.95
CA HIS A 387 15.43 -3.54 -16.07
C HIS A 387 14.28 -2.90 -16.86
N CYS A 388 14.60 -2.10 -17.88
CA CYS A 388 13.59 -1.55 -18.80
C CYS A 388 12.83 -2.65 -19.53
N GLU A 389 13.52 -3.69 -19.98
CA GLU A 389 12.87 -4.82 -20.65
C GLU A 389 11.99 -5.62 -19.69
N MET A 390 12.44 -5.83 -18.45
CA MET A 390 11.64 -6.45 -17.40
C MET A 390 10.33 -5.66 -17.15
N LEU A 391 10.42 -4.33 -17.07
CA LEU A 391 9.26 -3.46 -16.91
C LEU A 391 8.32 -3.49 -18.13
N ARG A 392 8.88 -3.61 -19.34
CA ARG A 392 8.10 -3.75 -20.57
C ARG A 392 7.31 -5.06 -20.61
N GLN A 393 7.86 -6.15 -20.07
CA GLN A 393 7.20 -7.45 -20.01
C GLN A 393 6.11 -7.50 -18.93
N SER A 394 6.28 -6.76 -17.83
CA SER A 394 5.37 -6.77 -16.67
C SER A 394 4.79 -5.37 -16.38
N GLN A 395 4.26 -4.70 -17.41
CA GLN A 395 3.78 -3.31 -17.29
C GLN A 395 2.63 -3.17 -16.30
N VAL A 396 1.70 -4.13 -16.28
CA VAL A 396 0.51 -4.10 -15.42
C VAL A 396 0.93 -4.22 -13.95
N GLU A 397 1.79 -5.19 -13.65
CA GLU A 397 2.30 -5.43 -12.30
C GLU A 397 3.19 -4.28 -11.81
N PHE A 398 3.95 -3.65 -12.72
CA PHE A 398 4.69 -2.43 -12.42
C PHE A 398 3.77 -1.27 -12.04
N CYS A 399 2.66 -1.09 -12.76
CA CYS A 399 1.68 -0.07 -12.41
C CYS A 399 1.09 -0.30 -11.02
N TYR A 400 0.76 -1.55 -10.67
CA TYR A 400 0.28 -1.89 -9.32
C TYR A 400 1.36 -1.66 -8.25
N ALA A 401 2.61 -2.03 -8.53
CA ALA A 401 3.74 -1.78 -7.64
C ALA A 401 3.93 -0.28 -7.39
N ALA A 402 3.84 0.56 -8.44
CA ALA A 402 3.97 2.01 -8.32
C ALA A 402 2.89 2.62 -7.41
N VAL A 403 1.64 2.15 -7.51
CA VAL A 403 0.52 2.60 -6.66
C VAL A 403 0.77 2.23 -5.19
N VAL A 404 1.18 0.98 -4.93
CA VAL A 404 1.49 0.52 -3.57
C VAL A 404 2.67 1.32 -2.99
N LEU A 405 3.72 1.54 -3.77
CA LEU A 405 4.89 2.30 -3.35
C LEU A 405 4.54 3.76 -3.02
N ASN A 406 3.65 4.38 -3.78
CA ASN A 406 3.20 5.74 -3.49
C ASN A 406 2.45 5.82 -2.15
N GLU A 407 1.57 4.86 -1.84
CA GLU A 407 0.89 4.85 -0.54
C GLU A 407 1.88 4.65 0.63
N ILE A 408 2.93 3.84 0.43
CA ILE A 408 4.03 3.71 1.40
C ILE A 408 4.81 5.02 1.55
N ALA A 409 5.06 5.74 0.45
CA ALA A 409 5.73 7.04 0.49
C ALA A 409 4.90 8.11 1.22
N GLU A 410 3.59 8.12 0.97
CA GLU A 410 2.65 9.05 1.59
C GLU A 410 2.33 8.72 3.05
N TYR A 411 2.55 7.46 3.48
CA TYR A 411 2.26 7.02 4.84
C TYR A 411 2.89 7.90 5.92
N GLU A 412 4.18 8.23 5.82
CA GLU A 412 4.84 9.11 6.81
C GLU A 412 4.40 10.58 6.71
N VAL A 413 4.00 11.05 5.52
CA VAL A 413 3.54 12.43 5.35
C VAL A 413 2.15 12.60 5.96
N LYS A 414 1.29 11.60 5.77
CA LYS A 414 -0.07 11.55 6.32
C LYS A 414 -0.08 11.26 7.82
N ARG A 415 0.83 10.39 8.32
CA ARG A 415 1.05 10.21 9.75
C ARG A 415 1.96 11.29 10.32
N LYS A 416 1.35 12.29 10.96
CA LYS A 416 2.01 13.04 12.06
C LYS A 416 2.26 12.18 13.32
N VAL A 417 2.04 10.87 13.25
CA VAL A 417 1.81 9.99 14.40
C VAL A 417 3.00 9.05 14.56
N TYR A 418 3.79 9.37 15.58
CA TYR A 418 4.77 8.50 16.24
C TYR A 418 4.23 7.05 16.37
N PRO A 419 5.05 5.99 16.30
CA PRO A 419 4.59 4.60 16.43
C PRO A 419 4.04 4.33 17.85
N VAL A 420 2.78 4.68 18.07
CA VAL A 420 2.08 4.58 19.37
C VAL A 420 2.05 3.15 19.89
N ALA A 421 2.02 2.17 18.99
CA ALA A 421 2.09 0.76 19.35
C ALA A 421 3.39 0.39 20.09
N ARG A 422 4.53 0.97 19.70
CA ARG A 422 5.81 0.74 20.39
C ARG A 422 5.82 1.36 21.77
N ASP A 423 5.31 2.59 21.91
CA ASP A 423 5.19 3.23 23.23
C ASP A 423 4.24 2.45 24.13
N LEU A 424 3.13 1.95 23.57
CA LEU A 424 2.18 1.11 24.28
C LEU A 424 2.85 -0.19 24.77
N GLU A 425 3.57 -0.89 23.91
CA GLU A 425 4.28 -2.13 24.27
C GLU A 425 5.39 -1.88 25.30
N GLU A 426 6.15 -0.79 25.16
CA GLU A 426 7.15 -0.43 26.16
C GLU A 426 6.50 -0.08 27.50
N CYS A 427 5.37 0.63 27.50
CA CYS A 427 4.60 0.93 28.71
C CYS A 427 4.05 -0.35 29.37
N GLN A 428 3.48 -1.27 28.59
CA GLN A 428 3.00 -2.58 29.03
C GLN A 428 4.13 -3.43 29.62
N ARG A 429 5.31 -3.43 29.00
CA ARG A 429 6.50 -4.14 29.47
C ARG A 429 7.04 -3.57 30.79
N VAL A 430 7.05 -2.24 30.94
CA VAL A 430 7.58 -1.54 32.12
C VAL A 430 6.59 -1.61 33.29
N TRP A 431 5.31 -1.36 33.01
CA TRP A 431 4.24 -1.33 34.00
C TRP A 431 3.45 -2.64 33.94
N LYS A 432 3.81 -3.62 34.77
CA LYS A 432 3.06 -4.89 34.83
C LYS A 432 1.74 -4.75 35.59
N THR A 433 1.73 -3.90 36.60
CA THR A 433 0.59 -3.68 37.49
C THR A 433 0.35 -2.19 37.67
N VAL A 434 -0.90 -1.77 37.57
CA VAL A 434 -1.35 -0.41 37.85
C VAL A 434 -2.34 -0.38 38.99
N TYR A 435 -2.43 0.77 39.63
CA TYR A 435 -3.51 1.08 40.54
C TYR A 435 -4.63 1.73 39.74
N LEU A 436 -5.81 1.12 39.72
CA LEU A 436 -6.98 1.68 39.04
C LEU A 436 -7.87 2.42 40.05
N GLY A 437 -8.10 3.71 39.81
CA GLY A 437 -8.91 4.60 40.65
C GLY A 437 -10.10 5.24 39.94
#